data_AF-A0A940MFT3-F1
#
_entry.id   AF-A0A940MFT3-F1
#
_cell.length_a   1.000
_cell.length_b   1.000
_cell.length_c   1.000
_cell.angle_alpha   90.00
_cell.angle_beta   90.00
_cell.angle_gamma   90.00
#
_symmetry.space_group_name_H-M   'P 1'
#
loop_
_entity.id
_entity.type
_entity.pdbx_description
1 polymer ?
#
loop_
_entity_poly.entity_id
_entity_poly.type
_entity_poly.pdbx_seq_one_letter_code
_entity_poly.pdbx_strand_id
1 'polypeptide(L)'
;PLDGAGAVLGALALTACALALVQSGRQGVLAPWTLAAAAATAVLVALFVRAERRHPDPMLPLSLFRDRRFSTANAMALVMNLTGIGSIFLFSLFLQGVQGRGPLETGAAMLALFVPVIGLAPLAGRLTAAYGPRGPATAGLLLDAAGAALLLTVGASSSYGALLPSLLLIGAGTGVMTTPVVHTAVGAVPEDRAALAGGVNNAARQTGGAIGVALLGAPPGPERPRLKSSHPRISVAP
;
A
#
# COMPACT_ATOMS: atom_id res chain seq x y z
N PRO A 1 -10.61 -4.77 31.97
CA PRO A 1 -11.19 -5.88 31.16
C PRO A 1 -10.93 -5.60 29.67
N LEU A 2 -10.43 -6.57 28.92
CA LEU A 2 -10.15 -6.40 27.48
C LEU A 2 -11.46 -6.11 26.71
N ASP A 3 -11.50 -5.03 25.93
CA ASP A 3 -12.60 -4.72 25.02
C ASP A 3 -12.59 -5.68 23.82
N GLY A 4 -13.12 -6.89 24.03
CA GLY A 4 -13.22 -7.93 23.01
C GLY A 4 -14.15 -7.55 21.86
N ALA A 5 -15.16 -6.71 22.11
CA ALA A 5 -16.08 -6.24 21.08
C ALA A 5 -15.39 -5.29 20.11
N GLY A 6 -14.61 -4.33 20.62
CA GLY A 6 -13.76 -3.45 19.83
C GLY A 6 -12.74 -4.23 19.00
N ALA A 7 -12.07 -5.22 19.60
CA ALA A 7 -11.12 -6.07 18.89
C ALA A 7 -11.74 -6.84 17.71
N VAL A 8 -12.91 -7.46 17.92
CA VAL A 8 -13.62 -8.20 16.86
C VAL A 8 -14.11 -7.25 15.76
N LEU A 9 -14.70 -6.10 16.13
CA LEU A 9 -15.17 -5.11 15.16
C LEU A 9 -14.02 -4.54 14.32
N GLY A 10 -12.87 -4.26 14.94
CA GLY A 10 -11.68 -3.78 14.25
C GLY A 10 -11.12 -4.82 13.27
N ALA A 11 -11.01 -6.08 13.70
CA ALA A 11 -10.58 -7.18 12.83
C ALA A 11 -11.53 -7.35 11.62
N LEU A 12 -12.84 -7.41 11.87
CA LEU A 12 -13.84 -7.51 10.81
C LEU A 12 -13.81 -6.31 9.86
N ALA A 13 -13.62 -5.09 10.37
CA ALA A 13 -13.51 -3.89 9.55
C ALA A 13 -12.32 -3.96 8.59
N LEU A 14 -11.14 -4.39 9.08
CA LEU A 14 -9.94 -4.58 8.25
C LEU A 14 -10.14 -5.68 7.21
N THR A 15 -10.76 -6.81 7.60
CA THR A 15 -11.07 -7.91 6.68
C THR A 15 -12.04 -7.47 5.59
N ALA A 16 -13.13 -6.79 5.96
CA ALA A 16 -14.10 -6.27 5.00
C ALA A 16 -13.45 -5.25 4.05
N CYS A 17 -12.58 -4.37 4.57
CA CYS A 17 -11.84 -3.41 3.77
C CYS A 17 -10.95 -4.11 2.73
N ALA A 18 -10.16 -5.09 3.16
CA ALA A 18 -9.32 -5.88 2.27
C ALA A 18 -10.16 -6.62 1.20
N LEU A 19 -11.30 -7.20 1.57
CA LEU A 19 -12.21 -7.86 0.62
C LEU A 19 -12.78 -6.89 -0.41
N ALA A 20 -13.21 -5.70 0.00
CA ALA A 20 -13.71 -4.67 -0.91
C ALA A 20 -12.64 -4.27 -1.93
N LEU A 21 -11.39 -4.13 -1.47
CA LEU A 21 -10.25 -3.73 -2.28
C LEU A 21 -9.79 -4.84 -3.24
N VAL A 22 -9.76 -6.10 -2.80
CA VAL A 22 -9.46 -7.23 -3.69
C VAL A 22 -10.56 -7.39 -4.74
N GLN A 23 -11.84 -7.25 -4.36
CA GLN A 23 -12.93 -7.40 -5.31
C GLN A 23 -12.95 -6.27 -6.33
N SER A 24 -12.62 -5.04 -5.92
CA SER A 24 -12.60 -3.90 -6.83
C SER A 24 -11.62 -4.10 -7.98
N GLY A 25 -10.47 -4.74 -7.74
CA GLY A 25 -9.53 -5.12 -8.79
C GLY A 25 -10.04 -6.24 -9.71
N ARG A 26 -10.82 -7.20 -9.17
CA ARG A 26 -11.32 -8.36 -9.94
C ARG A 26 -12.57 -8.08 -10.76
N GLN A 27 -13.54 -7.35 -10.21
CA GLN A 27 -14.86 -7.13 -10.80
C GLN A 27 -15.12 -5.65 -11.15
N GLY A 28 -14.22 -4.75 -10.78
CA GLY A 28 -14.41 -3.32 -10.92
C GLY A 28 -14.98 -2.65 -9.66
N VAL A 29 -14.74 -1.35 -9.56
CA VAL A 29 -15.12 -0.52 -8.41
C VAL A 29 -16.64 -0.38 -8.22
N LEU A 30 -17.41 -0.45 -9.31
CA LEU A 30 -18.87 -0.31 -9.30
C LEU A 30 -19.62 -1.66 -9.26
N ALA A 31 -18.92 -2.78 -9.16
CA ALA A 31 -19.57 -4.08 -9.06
C ALA A 31 -20.42 -4.16 -7.77
N PRO A 32 -21.63 -4.74 -7.81
CA PRO A 32 -22.50 -4.84 -6.64
C PRO A 32 -21.83 -5.45 -5.42
N TRP A 33 -20.98 -6.47 -5.62
CA TRP A 33 -20.21 -7.07 -4.53
C TRP A 33 -19.16 -6.13 -3.94
N THR A 34 -18.42 -5.40 -4.78
CA THR A 34 -17.45 -4.39 -4.33
C THR A 34 -18.13 -3.30 -3.50
N LEU A 35 -19.29 -2.82 -3.97
CA LEU A 35 -20.08 -1.82 -3.24
C LEU A 35 -20.63 -2.37 -1.92
N ALA A 36 -21.12 -3.61 -1.89
CA ALA A 36 -21.59 -4.27 -0.67
C ALA A 36 -20.45 -4.44 0.35
N ALA A 37 -19.28 -4.86 -0.08
CA ALA A 37 -18.10 -5.00 0.78
C ALA A 37 -17.64 -3.63 1.30
N ALA A 38 -17.61 -2.59 0.46
CA ALA A 38 -17.27 -1.22 0.86
C ALA A 38 -18.28 -0.65 1.87
N ALA A 39 -19.58 -0.89 1.66
CA ALA A 39 -20.63 -0.52 2.61
C ALA A 39 -20.46 -1.26 3.95
N ALA A 40 -20.17 -2.57 3.91
CA ALA A 40 -19.89 -3.35 5.11
C ALA A 40 -18.67 -2.82 5.87
N THR A 41 -17.60 -2.43 5.17
CA THR A 41 -16.44 -1.75 5.79
C THR A 41 -16.86 -0.47 6.49
N ALA A 42 -17.61 0.41 5.82
CA ALA A 42 -18.06 1.67 6.40
C ALA A 42 -18.92 1.46 7.66
N VAL A 43 -19.83 0.48 7.63
CA VAL A 43 -20.66 0.12 8.78
C VAL A 43 -19.80 -0.42 9.92
N LEU A 44 -18.89 -1.37 9.66
CA LEU A 44 -18.03 -1.97 10.68
C LEU A 44 -17.10 -0.94 11.33
N VAL A 45 -16.52 -0.02 10.55
CA VAL A 45 -15.71 1.09 11.07
C VAL A 45 -16.57 2.02 11.93
N ALA A 46 -17.78 2.36 11.50
CA ALA A 46 -18.68 3.21 12.27
C ALA A 46 -19.09 2.55 13.60
N LEU A 47 -19.38 1.24 13.59
CA LEU A 47 -19.68 0.46 14.78
C LEU A 47 -18.48 0.38 15.72
N PHE A 48 -17.28 0.13 15.19
CA PHE A 48 -16.03 0.15 15.95
C PHE A 48 -15.81 1.50 16.64
N VAL A 49 -15.87 2.60 15.90
CA VAL A 49 -15.70 3.95 16.45
C VAL A 49 -16.76 4.26 17.51
N ARG A 50 -18.01 3.81 17.31
CA ARG A 50 -19.09 4.00 18.28
C ARG A 50 -18.89 3.17 19.55
N ALA A 51 -18.41 1.93 19.43
CA ALA A 51 -18.11 1.05 20.55
C ALA A 51 -16.97 1.64 21.38
N GLU A 52 -15.86 2.01 20.74
CA GLU A 52 -14.68 2.61 21.39
C GLU A 52 -15.01 3.95 22.07
N ARG A 53 -15.88 4.78 21.49
CA ARG A 53 -16.30 6.04 22.14
C ARG A 53 -17.15 5.85 23.40
N ARG A 54 -17.78 4.69 23.57
CA ARG A 54 -18.70 4.41 24.68
C ARG A 54 -18.10 3.49 25.73
N HIS A 55 -17.06 2.74 25.38
CA HIS A 55 -16.44 1.82 26.31
C HIS A 55 -15.69 2.59 27.42
N PRO A 56 -15.84 2.23 28.71
CA PRO A 56 -15.16 2.93 29.82
C PRO A 56 -13.64 2.82 29.77
N ASP A 57 -13.13 1.73 29.16
CA ASP A 57 -11.70 1.44 28.99
C ASP A 57 -11.47 1.03 27.52
N PRO A 58 -11.53 1.99 26.58
CA PRO A 58 -11.51 1.70 25.15
C PRO A 58 -10.22 1.01 24.74
N MET A 59 -10.31 0.01 23.86
CA MET A 59 -9.11 -0.60 23.33
C MET A 59 -8.30 0.47 22.62
N LEU A 60 -8.89 1.30 21.75
CA LEU A 60 -8.22 2.35 21.01
C LEU A 60 -8.64 3.76 21.47
N PRO A 61 -7.85 4.40 22.36
CA PRO A 61 -8.11 5.78 22.74
C PRO A 61 -7.92 6.71 21.53
N LEU A 62 -9.01 7.18 20.94
CA LEU A 62 -8.98 8.05 19.74
C LEU A 62 -8.25 9.38 19.98
N SER A 63 -8.04 9.77 21.24
CA SER A 63 -7.21 10.92 21.62
C SER A 63 -5.75 10.78 21.17
N LEU A 64 -5.24 9.56 20.96
CA LEU A 64 -3.89 9.32 20.45
C LEU A 64 -3.68 9.93 19.07
N PHE A 65 -4.72 9.98 18.23
CA PHE A 65 -4.65 10.62 16.91
C PHE A 65 -4.55 12.15 16.97
N ARG A 66 -4.72 12.76 18.14
CA ARG A 66 -4.41 14.19 18.33
C ARG A 66 -2.91 14.43 18.42
N ASP A 67 -2.12 13.42 18.81
CA ASP A 67 -0.67 13.52 18.75
C ASP A 67 -0.20 13.45 17.29
N ARG A 68 0.49 14.51 16.85
CA ARG A 68 0.97 14.60 15.47
C ARG A 68 1.94 13.48 15.14
N ARG A 69 2.80 13.05 16.06
CA ARG A 69 3.79 11.98 15.83
C ARG A 69 3.10 10.65 15.57
N PHE A 70 2.10 10.31 16.39
CA PHE A 70 1.31 9.09 16.22
C PHE A 70 0.55 9.10 14.89
N SER A 71 -0.16 10.19 14.59
CA SER A 71 -0.91 10.34 13.34
C SER A 71 -0.01 10.32 12.11
N THR A 72 1.12 11.04 12.12
CA THR A 72 2.06 11.03 10.99
C THR A 72 2.69 9.66 10.80
N ALA A 73 3.06 8.97 11.88
CA ALA A 73 3.69 7.64 11.77
C ALA A 73 2.72 6.63 11.16
N ASN A 74 1.45 6.63 11.58
CA ASN A 74 0.43 5.75 11.00
C ASN A 74 0.09 6.11 9.55
N ALA A 75 0.05 7.40 9.20
CA ALA A 75 -0.11 7.83 7.81
C ALA A 75 1.06 7.37 6.93
N MET A 76 2.30 7.52 7.41
CA MET A 76 3.48 7.03 6.72
C MET A 76 3.46 5.50 6.59
N ALA A 77 3.03 4.78 7.63
CA ALA A 77 2.93 3.32 7.60
C ALA A 77 1.92 2.82 6.55
N LEU A 78 0.80 3.54 6.39
CA LEU A 78 -0.17 3.31 5.33
C LEU A 78 0.45 3.52 3.95
N VAL A 79 1.06 4.69 3.71
CA VAL A 79 1.67 5.00 2.41
C VAL A 79 2.81 4.02 2.07
N MET A 80 3.65 3.69 3.04
CA MET A 80 4.73 2.71 2.91
C MET A 80 4.24 1.37 2.37
N ASN A 81 3.13 0.83 2.91
CA ASN A 81 2.61 -0.45 2.43
C ASN A 81 1.79 -0.33 1.14
N LEU A 82 1.12 0.81 0.94
CA LEU A 82 0.47 1.13 -0.33
C LEU A 82 1.47 1.04 -1.47
N THR A 83 2.63 1.69 -1.33
CA THR A 83 3.69 1.62 -2.33
C THR A 83 4.37 0.27 -2.33
N GLY A 84 4.78 -0.27 -1.18
CA GLY A 84 5.53 -1.54 -1.10
C GLY A 84 4.75 -2.74 -1.65
N ILE A 85 3.60 -3.08 -1.06
CA ILE A 85 2.78 -4.22 -1.49
C ILE A 85 2.13 -3.95 -2.84
N GLY A 86 1.66 -2.73 -3.08
CA GLY A 86 1.09 -2.33 -4.36
C GLY A 86 2.09 -2.48 -5.51
N SER A 87 3.35 -2.08 -5.31
CA SER A 87 4.40 -2.23 -6.33
C SER A 87 4.73 -3.68 -6.59
N ILE A 88 4.81 -4.53 -5.56
CA ILE A 88 5.01 -5.98 -5.73
C ILE A 88 3.93 -6.55 -6.67
N PHE A 89 2.67 -6.19 -6.44
CA PHE A 89 1.56 -6.64 -7.27
C PHE A 89 1.64 -6.08 -8.70
N LEU A 90 1.89 -4.78 -8.84
CA LEU A 90 2.04 -4.09 -10.13
C LEU A 90 3.15 -4.71 -10.97
N PHE A 91 4.34 -4.93 -10.41
CA PHE A 91 5.47 -5.52 -11.12
C PHE A 91 5.18 -6.96 -11.53
N SER A 92 4.53 -7.74 -10.67
CA SER A 92 4.13 -9.11 -11.00
C SER A 92 3.17 -9.13 -12.19
N LEU A 93 2.12 -8.29 -12.16
CA LEU A 93 1.17 -8.16 -13.27
C LEU A 93 1.83 -7.64 -14.54
N PHE A 94 2.72 -6.67 -14.45
CA PHE A 94 3.41 -6.11 -15.59
C PHE A 94 4.35 -7.13 -16.25
N LEU A 95 5.22 -7.78 -15.47
CA LEU A 95 6.20 -8.74 -15.99
C LEU A 95 5.52 -9.98 -16.57
N GLN A 96 4.50 -10.53 -15.90
CA GLN A 96 3.82 -11.73 -16.38
C GLN A 96 2.73 -11.42 -17.42
N GLY A 97 1.88 -10.44 -17.15
CA GLY A 97 0.71 -10.13 -17.98
C GLY A 97 1.04 -9.29 -19.21
N VAL A 98 1.95 -8.32 -19.10
CA VAL A 98 2.31 -7.43 -20.23
C VAL A 98 3.55 -7.93 -20.96
N GLN A 99 4.61 -8.31 -20.24
CA GLN A 99 5.85 -8.79 -20.85
C GLN A 99 5.88 -10.30 -21.12
N GLY A 100 4.89 -11.06 -20.65
CA GLY A 100 4.81 -12.50 -20.89
C GLY A 100 5.90 -13.33 -20.21
N ARG A 101 6.58 -12.78 -19.19
CA ARG A 101 7.67 -13.49 -18.49
C ARG A 101 7.12 -14.64 -17.65
N GLY A 102 7.93 -15.69 -17.51
CA GLY A 102 7.60 -16.81 -16.65
C GLY A 102 7.55 -16.43 -15.16
N PRO A 103 6.85 -17.21 -14.31
CA PRO A 103 6.79 -16.95 -12.87
C PRO A 103 8.15 -16.93 -12.18
N LEU A 104 9.05 -17.86 -12.55
CA LEU A 104 10.40 -17.93 -12.00
C LEU A 104 11.24 -16.71 -12.36
N GLU A 105 11.16 -16.27 -13.62
CA GLU A 105 11.88 -15.08 -14.10
C GLU A 105 11.34 -13.81 -13.43
N THR A 106 10.03 -13.70 -13.26
CA THR A 106 9.39 -12.60 -12.54
C THR A 106 9.86 -12.56 -11.08
N GLY A 107 9.88 -13.70 -10.39
CA GLY A 107 10.41 -13.81 -9.03
C GLY A 107 11.86 -13.37 -8.93
N ALA A 108 12.71 -13.81 -9.87
CA ALA A 108 14.12 -13.43 -9.93
C ALA A 108 14.32 -11.92 -10.18
N ALA A 109 13.53 -11.33 -11.08
CA ALA A 109 13.55 -9.88 -11.33
C ALA A 109 13.13 -9.08 -10.09
N MET A 110 12.13 -9.56 -9.34
CA MET A 110 11.66 -8.89 -8.13
C MET A 110 12.67 -8.94 -6.98
N LEU A 111 13.73 -9.77 -7.04
CA LEU A 111 14.81 -9.72 -6.06
C LEU A 111 15.47 -8.35 -5.99
N ALA A 112 15.53 -7.60 -7.10
CA ALA A 112 16.06 -6.24 -7.09
C ALA A 112 15.26 -5.29 -6.17
N LEU A 113 13.97 -5.55 -5.95
CA LEU A 113 13.17 -4.83 -4.96
C LEU A 113 13.55 -5.24 -3.53
N PHE A 114 13.71 -6.54 -3.26
CA PHE A 114 13.90 -7.04 -1.90
C PHE A 114 15.34 -6.94 -1.37
N VAL A 115 16.34 -6.99 -2.26
CA VAL A 115 17.75 -6.89 -1.87
C VAL A 115 18.03 -5.58 -1.10
N PRO A 116 17.61 -4.39 -1.56
CA PRO A 116 17.75 -3.16 -0.79
C PRO A 116 16.91 -3.15 0.50
N VAL A 117 15.70 -3.73 0.49
CA VAL A 117 14.84 -3.79 1.70
C VAL A 117 15.58 -4.50 2.84
N ILE A 118 16.16 -5.66 2.55
CA ILE A 118 16.89 -6.48 3.52
C ILE A 118 18.24 -5.83 3.84
N GLY A 119 18.98 -5.39 2.81
CA GLY A 119 20.33 -4.85 2.95
C GLY A 119 20.39 -3.52 3.71
N LEU A 120 19.36 -2.68 3.61
CA LEU A 120 19.32 -1.38 4.28
C LEU A 120 18.63 -1.41 5.64
N ALA A 121 17.98 -2.52 6.03
CA ALA A 121 17.32 -2.61 7.33
C ALA A 121 18.24 -2.35 8.55
N PRO A 122 19.48 -2.89 8.62
CA PRO A 122 20.41 -2.59 9.70
C PRO A 122 20.83 -1.11 9.71
N LEU A 123 21.06 -0.54 8.52
CA LEU A 123 21.40 0.87 8.36
C LEU A 123 20.26 1.77 8.86
N ALA A 124 19.01 1.43 8.52
CA ALA A 124 17.82 2.15 8.99
C ALA A 124 17.76 2.20 10.53
N GLY A 125 18.05 1.08 11.20
CA GLY A 125 18.13 1.03 12.67
C GLY A 125 19.23 1.93 13.23
N ARG A 126 20.44 1.85 12.67
CA ARG A 126 21.59 2.68 13.08
C ARG A 126 21.31 4.18 12.88
N LEU A 127 20.77 4.56 11.73
CA LEU A 127 20.41 5.94 11.42
C LEU A 127 19.30 6.46 12.35
N THR A 128 18.31 5.62 12.66
CA THR A 128 17.23 5.96 13.60
C THR A 128 17.77 6.20 15.01
N ALA A 129 18.70 5.36 15.46
CA ALA A 129 19.34 5.51 16.77
C ALA A 129 20.25 6.75 16.85
N ALA A 130 20.99 7.05 15.78
CA ALA A 130 21.96 8.14 15.78
C ALA A 130 21.34 9.53 15.51
N TYR A 131 20.37 9.63 14.61
CA TYR A 131 19.82 10.90 14.12
C TYR A 131 18.32 11.08 14.43
N GLY A 132 17.71 10.11 15.11
CA GLY A 132 16.27 10.04 15.33
C GLY A 132 15.50 9.55 14.10
N PRO A 133 14.19 9.29 14.25
CA PRO A 133 13.40 8.61 13.22
C PRO A 133 12.97 9.50 12.05
N ARG A 134 12.88 10.82 12.24
CA ARG A 134 12.28 11.74 11.24
C ARG A 134 13.04 11.79 9.92
N GLY A 135 14.37 11.94 9.98
CA GLY A 135 15.22 12.03 8.80
C GLY A 135 15.15 10.77 7.93
N PRO A 136 15.47 9.59 8.50
CA PRO A 136 15.40 8.31 7.79
C PRO A 136 14.00 8.01 7.23
N ALA A 137 12.93 8.25 8.00
CA ALA A 137 11.57 8.02 7.51
C ALA A 137 11.21 8.91 6.30
N THR A 138 11.60 10.19 6.34
CA THR A 138 11.35 11.13 5.23
C THR A 138 12.19 10.76 4.00
N ALA A 139 13.46 10.44 4.19
CA ALA A 139 14.35 10.02 3.11
C ALA A 139 13.83 8.77 2.41
N GLY A 140 13.39 7.76 3.17
CA GLY A 140 12.81 6.57 2.58
C GLY A 140 11.53 6.86 1.79
N LEU A 141 10.64 7.73 2.31
CA LEU A 141 9.42 8.12 1.60
C LEU A 141 9.71 8.83 0.27
N LEU A 142 10.75 9.68 0.24
CA LEU A 142 11.20 10.36 -0.98
C LEU A 142 11.81 9.39 -2.00
N LEU A 143 12.57 8.39 -1.54
CA LEU A 143 13.11 7.32 -2.40
C LEU A 143 11.98 6.49 -3.02
N ASP A 144 10.99 6.10 -2.22
CA ASP A 144 9.78 5.41 -2.70
C ASP A 144 9.04 6.24 -3.76
N ALA A 145 8.82 7.53 -3.48
CA ALA A 145 8.15 8.44 -4.39
C ALA A 145 8.93 8.62 -5.70
N ALA A 146 10.26 8.74 -5.63
CA ALA A 146 11.12 8.83 -6.80
C ALA A 146 11.08 7.54 -7.64
N GLY A 147 11.15 6.37 -7.00
CA GLY A 147 11.04 5.09 -7.68
C GLY A 147 9.67 4.88 -8.34
N ALA A 148 8.59 5.28 -7.65
CA ALA A 148 7.24 5.28 -8.23
C ALA A 148 7.12 6.26 -9.41
N ALA A 149 7.72 7.45 -9.32
CA ALA A 149 7.73 8.42 -10.42
C ALA A 149 8.50 7.93 -11.65
N LEU A 150 9.60 7.20 -11.47
CA LEU A 150 10.34 6.60 -12.58
C LEU A 150 9.52 5.57 -13.35
N LEU A 151 8.55 4.90 -12.73
CA LEU A 151 7.66 3.98 -13.43
C LEU A 151 6.81 4.67 -14.50
N LEU A 152 6.59 5.99 -14.41
CA LEU A 152 5.89 6.76 -15.45
C LEU A 152 6.65 6.79 -16.78
N THR A 153 7.94 6.47 -16.77
CA THR A 153 8.79 6.41 -17.97
C THR A 153 8.91 5.00 -18.56
N VAL A 154 8.35 3.99 -17.89
CA VAL A 154 8.44 2.59 -18.30
C VAL A 154 7.24 2.24 -19.19
N GLY A 155 7.51 1.76 -20.40
CA GLY A 155 6.52 1.25 -21.35
C GLY A 155 6.52 -0.27 -21.44
N ALA A 156 5.52 -0.84 -22.13
CA ALA A 156 5.37 -2.29 -22.29
C ALA A 156 6.62 -2.99 -22.86
N SER A 157 7.31 -2.34 -23.80
CA SER A 157 8.53 -2.83 -24.46
C SER A 157 9.83 -2.44 -23.75
N SER A 158 9.76 -1.82 -22.56
CA SER A 158 10.95 -1.42 -21.81
C SER A 158 11.76 -2.64 -21.36
N SER A 159 13.09 -2.52 -21.47
CA SER A 159 14.00 -3.56 -20.98
C SER A 159 13.99 -3.62 -19.45
N TYR A 160 14.47 -4.74 -18.89
CA TYR A 160 14.64 -4.86 -17.44
C TYR A 160 15.55 -3.77 -16.85
N GLY A 161 16.56 -3.32 -17.61
CA GLY A 161 17.45 -2.24 -17.19
C GLY A 161 16.74 -0.90 -16.97
N ALA A 162 15.60 -0.66 -17.65
CA ALA A 162 14.78 0.53 -17.40
C ALA A 162 13.88 0.41 -16.16
N LEU A 163 13.52 -0.82 -15.76
CA LEU A 163 12.74 -1.11 -14.56
C LEU A 163 13.59 -1.14 -13.29
N LEU A 164 14.86 -1.54 -13.43
CA LEU A 164 15.77 -1.79 -12.33
C LEU A 164 15.94 -0.58 -11.38
N PRO A 165 16.10 0.67 -11.86
CA PRO A 165 16.19 1.83 -10.98
C PRO A 165 14.94 2.02 -10.11
N SER A 166 13.75 1.82 -10.68
CA SER A 166 12.49 1.93 -9.94
C SER A 166 12.38 0.86 -8.85
N LEU A 167 12.71 -0.39 -9.18
CA LEU A 167 12.74 -1.50 -8.22
C LEU A 167 13.72 -1.22 -7.07
N LEU A 168 14.93 -0.75 -7.39
CA LEU A 168 15.96 -0.46 -6.39
C LEU A 168 15.55 0.72 -5.49
N LEU A 169 14.97 1.79 -6.05
CA LEU A 169 14.56 2.96 -5.28
C LEU A 169 13.38 2.66 -4.35
N ILE A 170 12.36 1.94 -4.84
CA ILE A 170 11.23 1.51 -4.00
C ILE A 170 11.71 0.54 -2.92
N GLY A 171 12.58 -0.40 -3.28
CA GLY A 171 13.17 -1.32 -2.30
C GLY A 171 13.96 -0.57 -1.22
N ALA A 172 14.79 0.40 -1.63
CA ALA A 172 15.61 1.17 -0.72
C ALA A 172 14.77 2.08 0.17
N GLY A 173 13.77 2.75 -0.40
CA GLY A 173 12.84 3.61 0.32
C GLY A 173 12.10 2.84 1.41
N THR A 174 11.48 1.72 1.03
CA THR A 174 10.81 0.80 1.95
C THR A 174 11.74 0.30 3.05
N GLY A 175 12.95 -0.15 2.72
CA GLY A 175 13.94 -0.63 3.70
C GLY A 175 14.37 0.43 4.71
N VAL A 176 14.63 1.66 4.24
CA VAL A 176 15.09 2.76 5.10
C VAL A 176 13.98 3.31 5.99
N MET A 177 12.73 3.40 5.51
CA MET A 177 11.65 4.00 6.30
C MET A 177 10.96 3.05 7.28
N THR A 178 11.04 1.73 7.09
CA THR A 178 10.24 0.78 7.88
C THR A 178 10.54 0.89 9.38
N THR A 179 11.81 0.77 9.77
CA THR A 179 12.24 0.87 11.18
C THR A 179 11.84 2.19 11.85
N PRO A 180 12.18 3.38 11.32
CA PRO A 180 11.85 4.65 11.96
C PRO A 180 10.35 4.94 12.03
N VAL A 181 9.55 4.47 11.05
CA VAL A 181 8.08 4.61 11.07
C VAL A 181 7.49 3.81 12.22
N VAL A 182 7.88 2.55 12.38
CA VAL A 182 7.42 1.69 13.48
C VAL A 182 7.87 2.25 14.83
N HIS A 183 9.14 2.65 14.94
CA HIS A 183 9.69 3.26 16.15
C HIS A 183 8.92 4.52 16.55
N THR A 184 8.58 5.38 15.59
CA THR A 184 7.80 6.61 15.87
C THR A 184 6.39 6.31 16.32
N ALA A 185 5.73 5.31 15.73
CA ALA A 185 4.37 4.94 16.12
C ALA A 185 4.32 4.38 17.54
N VAL A 186 5.20 3.41 17.85
CA VAL A 186 5.25 2.77 19.16
C VAL A 186 5.77 3.72 20.24
N GLY A 187 6.78 4.54 19.93
CA GLY A 187 7.35 5.51 20.87
C GLY A 187 6.52 6.79 21.07
N ALA A 188 5.38 6.94 20.40
CA ALA A 188 4.47 8.06 20.60
C ALA A 188 3.50 7.86 21.78
N VAL A 189 3.50 6.66 22.39
CA VAL A 189 2.65 6.31 23.53
C VAL A 189 3.50 5.79 24.70
N PRO A 190 2.98 5.81 25.94
CA PRO A 190 3.70 5.20 27.07
C PRO A 190 3.81 3.68 26.91
N GLU A 191 4.79 3.06 27.58
CA GLU A 191 5.16 1.65 27.36
C GLU A 191 4.02 0.65 27.60
N ASP A 192 3.12 0.96 28.54
CA ASP A 192 1.92 0.17 28.83
C ASP A 192 0.95 0.08 27.64
N ARG A 193 1.08 0.98 26.67
CA ARG A 193 0.27 1.04 25.43
C ARG A 193 1.07 0.74 24.17
N ALA A 194 2.32 0.29 24.27
CA ALA A 194 3.18 -0.01 23.12
C ALA A 194 2.57 -1.06 22.19
N ALA A 195 1.96 -2.12 22.75
CA ALA A 195 1.28 -3.17 21.99
C ALA A 195 0.12 -2.63 21.15
N LEU A 196 -0.64 -1.69 21.72
CA LEU A 196 -1.70 -1.00 20.99
C LEU A 196 -1.14 -0.17 19.84
N ALA A 197 -0.15 0.66 20.09
CA ALA A 197 0.42 1.51 19.05
C ALA A 197 1.01 0.67 17.89
N GLY A 198 1.67 -0.44 18.22
CA GLY A 198 2.13 -1.42 17.24
C GLY A 198 0.98 -2.06 16.46
N GLY A 199 -0.13 -2.40 17.12
CA GLY A 199 -1.33 -2.93 16.49
C GLY A 199 -1.98 -1.95 15.50
N VAL A 200 -2.14 -0.68 15.90
CA VAL A 200 -2.67 0.39 15.03
C VAL A 200 -1.74 0.63 13.85
N ASN A 201 -0.42 0.66 14.09
CA ASN A 201 0.56 0.81 13.02
C ASN A 201 0.48 -0.34 12.01
N ASN A 202 0.38 -1.58 12.49
CA ASN A 202 0.22 -2.74 11.63
C ASN A 202 -1.10 -2.68 10.85
N ALA A 203 -2.21 -2.30 11.49
CA ALA A 203 -3.50 -2.11 10.82
C ALA A 203 -3.40 -1.06 9.70
N ALA A 204 -2.73 0.07 9.95
CA ALA A 204 -2.49 1.10 8.95
C ALA A 204 -1.67 0.57 7.76
N ARG A 205 -0.60 -0.20 8.03
CA ARG A 205 0.20 -0.88 7.00
C ARG A 205 -0.64 -1.81 6.14
N GLN A 206 -1.38 -2.72 6.77
CA GLN A 206 -2.21 -3.69 6.03
C GLN A 206 -3.29 -3.01 5.19
N THR A 207 -3.91 -1.95 5.73
CA THR A 207 -4.87 -1.12 5.00
C THR A 207 -4.22 -0.48 3.77
N GLY A 208 -3.04 0.13 3.95
CA GLY A 208 -2.26 0.70 2.87
C GLY A 208 -1.96 -0.32 1.77
N GLY A 209 -1.46 -1.50 2.15
CA GLY A 209 -1.15 -2.57 1.21
C GLY A 209 -2.35 -3.03 0.39
N ALA A 210 -3.51 -3.19 1.05
CA ALA A 210 -4.75 -3.53 0.36
C ALA A 210 -5.16 -2.43 -0.63
N ILE A 211 -5.03 -1.15 -0.26
CA ILE A 211 -5.33 -0.02 -1.15
C ILE A 211 -4.38 -0.02 -2.34
N GLY A 212 -3.09 -0.25 -2.11
CA GLY A 212 -2.08 -0.32 -3.17
C GLY A 212 -2.39 -1.41 -4.20
N VAL A 213 -2.74 -2.61 -3.74
CA VAL A 213 -3.15 -3.72 -4.61
C VAL A 213 -4.40 -3.38 -5.42
N ALA A 214 -5.41 -2.77 -4.79
CA ALA A 214 -6.64 -2.38 -5.49
C ALA A 214 -6.43 -1.31 -6.56
N LEU A 215 -5.65 -0.27 -6.24
CA LEU A 215 -5.42 0.84 -7.16
C LEU A 215 -4.49 0.46 -8.32
N LEU A 216 -3.42 -0.28 -8.04
CA LEU A 216 -2.41 -0.64 -9.04
C LEU A 216 -2.75 -1.93 -9.79
N GLY A 217 -3.62 -2.76 -9.21
CA GLY A 217 -4.11 -4.00 -9.80
C GLY A 217 -5.39 -3.85 -10.63
N ALA A 218 -6.01 -2.67 -10.65
CA ALA A 218 -7.21 -2.45 -11.42
C ALA A 218 -6.90 -2.60 -12.93
N PRO A 219 -7.68 -3.40 -13.68
CA PRO A 219 -7.50 -3.51 -15.12
C PRO A 219 -7.69 -2.13 -15.76
N PRO A 220 -6.95 -1.80 -16.83
CA PRO A 220 -7.23 -0.59 -17.59
C PRO A 220 -8.72 -0.60 -17.97
N GLY A 221 -9.41 0.50 -17.66
CA GLY A 221 -10.84 0.65 -17.94
C GLY A 221 -11.13 0.37 -19.42
N PRO A 222 -12.38 0.01 -19.77
CA PRO A 222 -12.72 -0.41 -21.12
C PRO A 222 -12.22 0.61 -22.13
N GLU A 223 -11.32 0.17 -23.03
CA GLU A 223 -10.86 0.99 -24.14
C GLU A 223 -12.09 1.47 -24.89
N ARG A 224 -12.24 2.80 -25.02
CA ARG A 224 -13.26 3.36 -25.91
C ARG A 224 -13.00 2.77 -27.30
N PRO A 225 -13.99 2.14 -27.95
CA PRO A 225 -13.77 1.54 -29.25
C PRO A 225 -13.20 2.61 -30.18
N ARG A 226 -11.96 2.42 -30.63
CA ARG A 226 -11.39 3.25 -31.69
C ARG A 226 -12.34 3.10 -32.87
N LEU A 227 -13.07 4.17 -33.21
CA LEU A 227 -13.84 4.21 -34.45
C LEU A 227 -12.86 3.87 -35.58
N LYS A 228 -12.97 2.66 -36.12
CA LYS A 228 -12.39 2.33 -37.41
C LYS A 228 -13.05 3.29 -38.40
N SER A 229 -12.33 4.34 -38.81
CA SER A 229 -12.69 5.16 -39.94
C SER A 229 -12.58 4.30 -41.20
N SER A 230 -13.59 3.49 -41.46
CA SER A 230 -13.81 2.88 -42.76
C SER A 230 -14.29 3.96 -43.71
N HIS A 231 -13.36 4.72 -44.28
CA HIS A 231 -13.61 5.39 -45.55
C HIS A 231 -13.35 4.38 -46.67
N PRO A 232 -14.38 3.93 -47.41
CA PRO A 232 -14.15 3.21 -48.64
C PRO A 232 -13.59 4.22 -49.65
N ARG A 233 -12.33 4.02 -50.08
CA ARG A 233 -11.79 4.69 -51.26
C ARG A 233 -12.58 4.18 -52.46
N ILE A 234 -13.53 4.99 -52.95
CA ILE A 234 -14.13 4.79 -54.27
C ILE A 234 -13.02 5.09 -55.28
N SER A 235 -12.43 4.02 -55.82
CA SER A 235 -11.53 4.08 -56.96
C SER A 235 -12.38 4.35 -58.21
N VAL A 236 -12.45 5.60 -58.63
CA VAL A 236 -12.87 5.94 -59.99
C VAL A 236 -11.64 5.73 -60.88
N ALA A 237 -11.67 4.68 -61.68
CA ALA A 237 -10.74 4.47 -62.78
C ALA A 237 -11.42 4.97 -64.09
N PRO A 238 -10.61 5.41 -65.09
CA PRO A 238 -11.00 6.37 -66.12
C PRO A 238 -11.87 5.81 -67.25
#